data_AF-A0A8C6VVC6-F1
#
_entry.id   AF-A0A8C6VVC6-F1
#
_cell.length_a   1.000
_cell.length_b   1.000
_cell.length_c   1.000
_cell.angle_alpha   90.00
_cell.angle_beta   90.00
_cell.angle_gamma   90.00
#
_symmetry.space_group_name_H-M   'P 1'
#
loop_
_entity.id
_entity.type
_entity.pdbx_description
1 polymer ?
#
loop_
_entity_poly.entity_id
_entity_poly.type
_entity_poly.pdbx_seq_one_letter_code
_entity_poly.pdbx_strand_id
1 'polypeptide(L)'
;MDVLWGINCRLWSMDTLGEVLWMWRLMWMTIRMQEEVAAERQSMRKLAAWGLVLDSSCEIMTSDLALLLLVLSSVSTARSQLNLSNLHASDLPSDIFGTTDGYVKVFCGSASLGKTSVRKDTVNPWWSEKFTHFQAQENDVLRLEVFDDDLLFDDLLGVCQRQIKLGTHQHDCYLKKGGILHYTYTLG
;
A
#
# COMPACT_ATOMS: atom_id res chain seq x y z
N MET A 1 -21.98 -56.71 -9.94
CA MET A 1 -22.45 -57.02 -8.57
C MET A 1 -21.95 -55.86 -7.72
N ASP A 2 -22.70 -54.76 -7.76
CA ASP A 2 -22.34 -53.54 -7.04
C ASP A 2 -23.08 -53.53 -5.70
N VAL A 3 -22.32 -53.45 -4.61
CA VAL A 3 -22.86 -53.27 -3.26
C VAL A 3 -22.21 -52.04 -2.62
N LEU A 4 -23.12 -51.09 -2.42
CA LEU A 4 -23.19 -49.86 -1.64
C LEU A 4 -22.33 -49.65 -0.38
N TRP A 5 -22.40 -48.37 0.05
CA TRP A 5 -22.15 -47.72 1.36
C TRP A 5 -20.76 -47.09 1.49
N GLY A 6 -20.58 -45.78 1.70
CA GLY A 6 -21.44 -44.77 2.31
C GLY A 6 -20.78 -44.25 3.59
N ILE A 7 -20.87 -42.93 3.82
CA ILE A 7 -20.89 -42.22 5.12
C ILE A 7 -19.66 -41.38 5.53
N ASN A 8 -20.01 -40.13 5.88
CA ASN A 8 -19.46 -39.19 6.86
C ASN A 8 -18.24 -38.30 6.54
N CYS A 9 -18.57 -37.05 6.22
CA CYS A 9 -17.87 -35.90 6.79
C CYS A 9 -18.13 -35.82 8.30
N ARG A 10 -17.08 -35.93 9.11
CA ARG A 10 -17.09 -35.49 10.51
C ARG A 10 -15.94 -34.50 10.71
N LEU A 11 -16.33 -33.30 11.12
CA LEU A 11 -15.52 -32.17 11.56
C LEU A 11 -14.48 -32.58 12.63
N TRP A 12 -13.24 -32.08 12.48
CA TRP A 12 -12.29 -31.81 13.57
C TRP A 12 -11.57 -30.50 13.20
N SER A 13 -11.93 -29.38 13.85
CA SER A 13 -11.17 -28.72 14.92
C SER A 13 -9.73 -28.36 14.53
N MET A 14 -9.50 -27.06 14.43
CA MET A 14 -8.22 -26.40 14.17
C MET A 14 -7.30 -26.47 15.40
N ASP A 15 -6.08 -26.97 15.21
CA ASP A 15 -4.98 -26.86 16.17
C ASP A 15 -3.73 -26.26 15.50
N THR A 16 -3.10 -25.33 16.21
CA THR A 16 -2.02 -24.40 15.82
C THR A 16 -0.64 -25.06 15.66
N LEU A 17 -0.57 -26.21 14.98
CA LEU A 17 0.69 -26.90 14.62
C LEU A 17 0.85 -27.12 13.11
N GLY A 18 -0.17 -26.79 12.30
CA GLY A 18 -0.12 -26.93 10.84
C GLY A 18 0.83 -25.95 10.16
N GLU A 19 0.89 -24.69 10.62
CA GLU A 19 1.59 -23.59 9.95
C GLU A 19 3.10 -23.84 9.74
N VAL A 20 3.78 -24.41 10.75
CA VAL A 20 5.22 -24.67 10.67
C VAL A 20 5.51 -25.82 9.69
N LEU A 21 4.66 -26.86 9.70
CA LEU A 21 4.79 -28.00 8.78
C LEU A 21 4.47 -27.60 7.33
N TRP A 22 3.56 -26.64 7.12
CA TRP A 22 3.29 -26.02 5.82
C TRP A 22 4.49 -25.25 5.29
N MET A 23 5.16 -24.47 6.15
CA MET A 23 6.39 -23.76 5.77
C MET A 23 7.53 -24.72 5.38
N TRP A 24 7.75 -25.81 6.12
CA TRP A 24 8.75 -26.82 5.76
C TRP A 24 8.38 -27.60 4.49
N ARG A 25 7.09 -27.85 4.24
CA ARG A 25 6.63 -28.44 2.98
C ARG A 25 6.85 -27.51 1.79
N LEU A 26 6.57 -26.21 1.92
CA LEU A 26 6.83 -25.20 0.90
C LEU A 26 8.33 -25.02 0.64
N MET A 27 9.17 -25.04 1.68
CA MET A 27 10.61 -24.92 1.53
C MET A 27 11.23 -26.17 0.89
N TRP A 28 10.75 -27.38 1.24
CA TRP A 28 11.20 -28.63 0.61
C TRP A 28 10.72 -28.77 -0.84
N MET A 29 9.51 -28.29 -1.16
CA MET A 29 9.01 -28.19 -2.54
C MET A 29 9.81 -27.19 -3.38
N THR A 30 10.19 -26.03 -2.81
CA THR A 30 11.04 -25.04 -3.49
C THR A 30 12.44 -25.59 -3.76
N ILE A 31 13.03 -26.33 -2.81
CA ILE A 31 14.36 -26.96 -2.99
C ILE A 31 14.28 -28.08 -4.06
N ARG A 32 13.24 -28.94 -4.03
CA ARG A 32 13.02 -29.94 -5.07
C ARG A 32 12.86 -29.34 -6.47
N MET A 33 12.14 -28.23 -6.59
CA MET A 33 11.97 -27.52 -7.86
C MET A 33 13.30 -26.98 -8.40
N GLN A 34 14.21 -26.53 -7.54
CA GLN A 34 15.54 -26.06 -7.97
C GLN A 34 16.45 -27.22 -8.44
N GLU A 35 16.34 -28.39 -7.82
CA GLU A 35 17.13 -29.57 -8.21
C GLU A 35 16.64 -30.22 -9.51
N GLU A 36 15.33 -30.26 -9.76
CA GLU A 36 14.76 -30.75 -11.03
C GLU A 36 15.16 -29.86 -12.24
N VAL A 37 15.15 -28.52 -12.06
CA VAL A 37 15.56 -27.57 -13.11
C VAL A 37 17.07 -27.66 -13.43
N ALA A 38 17.92 -28.00 -12.46
CA ALA A 38 19.36 -28.15 -12.66
C ALA A 38 19.72 -29.44 -13.45
N ALA A 39 18.99 -30.54 -13.22
CA ALA A 39 19.17 -31.80 -13.95
C ALA A 39 18.74 -31.65 -15.43
N GLU A 40 17.70 -30.87 -15.69
CA GLU A 40 17.20 -30.59 -17.04
C GLU A 40 18.20 -29.75 -17.87
N ARG A 41 18.93 -28.83 -17.23
CA ARG A 41 20.01 -28.04 -17.87
C ARG A 41 21.20 -28.86 -18.38
N GLN A 42 21.53 -29.99 -17.74
CA GLN A 42 22.60 -30.88 -18.24
C GLN A 42 22.12 -31.80 -19.36
N SER A 43 20.83 -32.16 -19.38
CA SER A 43 20.22 -32.91 -20.47
C SER A 43 20.09 -32.08 -21.76
N MET A 44 19.66 -30.82 -21.62
CA MET A 44 19.51 -29.88 -22.74
C MET A 44 20.83 -29.50 -23.44
N ARG A 45 21.98 -29.66 -22.76
CA ARG A 45 23.32 -29.47 -23.37
C ARG A 45 23.75 -30.63 -24.28
N LYS A 46 23.14 -31.81 -24.16
CA LYS A 46 23.44 -32.95 -25.04
C LYS A 46 22.59 -32.96 -26.32
N LEU A 47 21.42 -32.33 -26.28
CA LEU A 47 20.48 -32.29 -27.41
C LEU A 47 20.79 -31.19 -28.44
N ALA A 48 21.49 -30.12 -28.04
CA ALA A 48 21.98 -29.10 -28.97
C ALA A 48 23.11 -29.60 -29.91
N ALA A 49 23.66 -30.81 -29.66
CA ALA A 49 24.73 -31.40 -30.47
C ALA A 49 24.24 -32.27 -31.65
N TRP A 50 22.93 -32.55 -31.75
CA TRP A 50 22.34 -33.34 -32.83
C TRP A 50 21.18 -32.56 -33.42
N GLY A 51 21.49 -31.63 -34.34
CA GLY A 51 20.48 -30.81 -34.98
C GLY A 51 19.49 -31.65 -35.78
N LEU A 52 18.27 -31.81 -35.29
CA LEU A 52 17.11 -32.24 -36.06
C LEU A 52 15.82 -31.59 -35.54
N VAL A 53 15.36 -30.63 -36.33
CA VAL A 53 13.97 -30.33 -36.76
C VAL A 53 12.85 -30.31 -35.72
N LEU A 54 12.34 -29.10 -35.52
CA LEU A 54 11.15 -28.70 -34.78
C LEU A 54 9.87 -29.19 -35.50
N ASP A 55 8.94 -29.77 -34.75
CA ASP A 55 7.54 -29.92 -35.18
C ASP A 55 6.79 -28.61 -34.93
N SER A 56 6.14 -28.10 -35.97
CA SER A 56 5.70 -26.71 -36.16
C SER A 56 4.51 -26.29 -35.30
N SER A 57 4.11 -27.09 -34.31
CA SER A 57 2.88 -26.88 -33.52
C SER A 57 3.14 -26.40 -32.07
N CYS A 58 4.38 -26.50 -31.57
CA CYS A 58 4.73 -26.27 -30.16
C CYS A 58 5.52 -24.96 -29.90
N GLU A 59 5.84 -24.20 -30.94
CA GLU A 59 6.52 -22.90 -30.82
C GLU A 59 5.55 -21.75 -30.51
N ILE A 60 4.28 -21.89 -30.90
CA ILE A 60 3.28 -20.81 -30.76
C ILE A 60 2.82 -20.70 -29.28
N MET A 61 2.65 -21.82 -28.57
CA MET A 61 2.15 -21.82 -27.19
C MET A 61 3.18 -21.42 -26.14
N THR A 62 4.45 -21.70 -26.41
CA THR A 62 5.55 -21.31 -25.52
C THR A 62 5.90 -19.83 -25.69
N SER A 63 5.75 -19.29 -26.91
CA SER A 63 5.90 -17.86 -27.18
C SER A 63 4.85 -17.03 -26.43
N ASP A 64 3.58 -17.41 -26.51
CA ASP A 64 2.49 -16.64 -25.87
C ASP A 64 2.57 -16.68 -24.34
N LEU A 65 2.86 -17.85 -23.74
CA LEU A 65 3.03 -17.97 -22.29
C LEU A 65 4.30 -17.27 -21.81
N ALA A 66 5.40 -17.33 -22.57
CA ALA A 66 6.62 -16.59 -22.25
C ALA A 66 6.40 -15.08 -22.36
N LEU A 67 5.66 -14.60 -23.37
CA LEU A 67 5.26 -13.20 -23.48
C LEU A 67 4.37 -12.80 -22.30
N LEU A 68 3.40 -13.63 -21.93
CA LEU A 68 2.50 -13.37 -20.81
C LEU A 68 3.27 -13.29 -19.49
N LEU A 69 4.20 -14.21 -19.25
CA LEU A 69 5.07 -14.19 -18.06
C LEU A 69 6.03 -13.00 -18.05
N LEU A 70 6.57 -12.60 -19.21
CA LEU A 70 7.38 -11.39 -19.33
C LEU A 70 6.57 -10.12 -19.05
N VAL A 71 5.34 -10.04 -19.55
CA VAL A 71 4.39 -8.94 -19.27
C VAL A 71 3.97 -8.90 -17.80
N LEU A 72 3.78 -10.06 -17.16
CA LEU A 72 3.48 -10.11 -15.72
C LEU A 72 4.70 -9.76 -14.85
N SER A 73 5.91 -10.09 -15.31
CA SER A 73 7.16 -9.76 -14.61
C SER A 73 7.58 -8.29 -14.71
N SER A 74 7.12 -7.57 -15.75
CA SER A 74 7.37 -6.14 -15.92
C SER A 74 6.45 -5.26 -15.10
N VAL A 75 5.37 -5.82 -14.52
CA VAL A 75 4.59 -5.17 -13.46
C VAL A 75 5.35 -5.29 -12.14
N SER A 76 6.58 -4.76 -12.10
CA SER A 76 7.15 -4.29 -10.86
C SER A 76 6.27 -3.12 -10.42
N THR A 77 5.29 -3.38 -9.55
CA THR A 77 4.55 -2.31 -8.87
C THR A 77 5.57 -1.51 -8.06
N ALA A 78 6.15 -0.50 -8.69
CA ALA A 78 6.90 0.53 -7.99
C ALA A 78 5.93 1.10 -6.95
N ARG A 79 6.19 0.80 -5.68
CA ARG A 79 5.37 1.32 -4.59
C ARG A 79 5.64 2.81 -4.52
N SER A 80 4.64 3.62 -4.81
CA SER A 80 4.78 5.06 -4.67
C SER A 80 4.80 5.48 -3.20
N GLN A 81 5.69 6.41 -2.90
CA GLN A 81 5.90 6.96 -1.57
C GLN A 81 5.30 8.36 -1.50
N LEU A 82 4.30 8.54 -0.65
CA LEU A 82 3.78 9.86 -0.30
C LEU A 82 4.63 10.45 0.84
N ASN A 83 5.07 11.70 0.67
CA ASN A 83 5.65 12.52 1.72
C ASN A 83 4.84 13.80 1.87
N LEU A 84 4.21 14.02 3.03
CA LEU A 84 3.51 15.25 3.38
C LEU A 84 4.37 16.07 4.34
N SER A 85 4.51 17.36 4.06
CA SER A 85 5.31 18.30 4.84
C SER A 85 4.79 19.73 4.69
N ASN A 86 5.50 20.69 5.29
CA ASN A 86 5.22 22.12 5.16
C ASN A 86 3.81 22.51 5.65
N LEU A 87 3.30 21.79 6.66
CA LEU A 87 1.99 22.03 7.23
C LEU A 87 2.02 23.31 8.06
N HIS A 88 1.18 24.26 7.69
CA HIS A 88 0.93 25.46 8.48
C HIS A 88 -0.46 26.00 8.18
N ALA A 89 -1.02 26.75 9.12
CA ALA A 89 -2.29 27.43 8.89
C ALA A 89 -2.13 28.93 9.09
N SER A 90 -3.04 29.67 8.45
CA SER A 90 -3.15 31.12 8.57
C SER A 90 -4.58 31.48 8.94
N ASP A 91 -4.74 32.52 9.77
CA ASP A 91 -6.03 33.10 10.14
C ASP A 91 -7.04 32.08 10.70
N LEU A 92 -6.57 31.14 11.55
CA LEU A 92 -7.48 30.24 12.27
C LEU A 92 -8.43 31.03 13.19
N PRO A 93 -9.63 30.49 13.47
CA PRO A 93 -10.61 31.18 14.31
C PRO A 93 -10.04 31.56 15.68
N SER A 94 -10.45 32.71 16.18
CA SER A 94 -10.18 33.15 17.54
C SER A 94 -11.34 33.99 18.01
N ASP A 95 -11.87 33.62 19.17
CA ASP A 95 -13.04 34.27 19.77
C ASP A 95 -12.69 34.85 21.14
N ILE A 96 -13.63 35.58 21.73
CA ILE A 96 -13.49 36.14 23.09
C ILE A 96 -13.21 35.09 24.17
N PHE A 97 -13.42 33.81 23.86
CA PHE A 97 -13.24 32.68 24.76
C PHE A 97 -11.88 31.98 24.62
N GLY A 98 -11.07 32.31 23.62
CA GLY A 98 -9.77 31.67 23.42
C GLY A 98 -9.20 31.83 22.02
N THR A 99 -7.90 31.57 21.91
CA THR A 99 -7.22 31.38 20.62
C THR A 99 -7.13 29.88 20.35
N THR A 100 -7.32 29.46 19.10
CA THR A 100 -7.26 28.04 18.73
C THR A 100 -5.93 27.36 19.12
N ASP A 101 -6.06 26.16 19.66
CA ASP A 101 -5.01 25.18 19.96
C ASP A 101 -4.94 24.15 18.82
N GLY A 102 -4.38 24.56 17.68
CA GLY A 102 -4.50 23.81 16.42
C GLY A 102 -3.65 22.53 16.32
N TYR A 103 -4.23 21.47 15.76
CA TYR A 103 -3.48 20.28 15.27
C TYR A 103 -4.14 19.65 14.03
N VAL A 104 -3.39 18.80 13.30
CA VAL A 104 -3.86 18.18 12.05
C VAL A 104 -3.81 16.65 12.15
N LYS A 105 -4.92 15.98 11.81
CA LYS A 105 -4.96 14.51 11.55
C LYS A 105 -4.77 14.26 10.06
N VAL A 106 -3.96 13.26 9.73
CA VAL A 106 -3.54 12.97 8.35
C VAL A 106 -3.97 11.57 7.94
N PHE A 107 -4.64 11.46 6.80
CA PHE A 107 -5.08 10.20 6.21
C PHE A 107 -4.71 10.13 4.73
N CYS A 108 -4.40 8.93 4.24
CA CYS A 108 -4.24 8.65 2.81
C CYS A 108 -5.03 7.38 2.47
N GLY A 109 -6.07 7.52 1.63
CA GLY A 109 -7.01 6.43 1.39
C GLY A 109 -7.69 5.99 2.69
N SER A 110 -7.61 4.70 3.03
CA SER A 110 -8.09 4.16 4.31
C SER A 110 -7.07 4.22 5.44
N ALA A 111 -5.82 4.61 5.17
CA ALA A 111 -4.74 4.61 6.15
C ALA A 111 -4.72 5.92 6.96
N SER A 112 -4.67 5.80 8.29
CA SER A 112 -4.35 6.91 9.19
C SER A 112 -2.84 7.00 9.35
N LEU A 113 -2.25 8.14 8.98
CA LEU A 113 -0.80 8.38 9.06
C LEU A 113 -0.37 9.00 10.40
N GLY A 114 -1.33 9.48 11.20
CA GLY A 114 -1.10 10.04 12.53
C GLY A 114 -1.65 11.46 12.66
N LYS A 115 -1.16 12.17 13.67
CA LYS A 115 -1.49 13.58 13.92
C LYS A 115 -0.25 14.39 14.29
N THR A 116 -0.31 15.70 14.08
CA THR A 116 0.72 16.63 14.54
C THR A 116 0.62 16.85 16.05
N SER A 117 1.65 17.48 16.62
CA SER A 117 1.54 18.15 17.92
C SER A 117 0.51 19.28 17.89
N VAL A 118 -0.04 19.57 19.06
CA VAL A 118 -0.92 20.71 19.31
C VAL A 118 -0.07 21.98 19.39
N ARG A 119 -0.47 23.01 18.66
CA ARG A 119 0.13 24.34 18.70
C ARG A 119 -0.82 25.27 19.41
N LYS A 120 -0.45 25.65 20.63
CA LYS A 120 -1.32 26.39 21.53
C LYS A 120 -1.38 27.88 21.22
N ASP A 121 -2.54 28.47 21.48
CA ASP A 121 -2.79 29.90 21.50
C ASP A 121 -2.25 30.65 20.26
N THR A 122 -2.45 30.09 19.06
CA THR A 122 -1.99 30.73 17.83
C THR A 122 -2.94 30.57 16.66
N VAL A 123 -3.27 31.70 16.01
CA VAL A 123 -4.05 31.70 14.77
C VAL A 123 -3.23 31.35 13.53
N ASN A 124 -1.89 31.30 13.67
CA ASN A 124 -0.95 30.99 12.57
C ASN A 124 0.02 29.86 12.97
N PRO A 125 -0.47 28.64 13.25
CA PRO A 125 0.39 27.53 13.67
C PRO A 125 1.28 27.01 12.54
N TRP A 126 2.48 26.57 12.91
CA TRP A 126 3.41 25.84 12.06
C TRP A 126 3.71 24.46 12.66
N TRP A 127 3.65 23.40 11.85
CA TRP A 127 3.96 22.03 12.27
C TRP A 127 5.19 21.52 11.50
N SER A 128 6.23 21.10 12.22
CA SER A 128 7.49 20.62 11.65
C SER A 128 7.45 19.13 11.29
N GLU A 129 6.41 18.43 11.74
CA GLU A 129 6.15 17.03 11.50
C GLU A 129 5.99 16.73 10.01
N LYS A 130 6.48 15.57 9.60
CA LYS A 130 6.35 15.04 8.24
C LYS A 130 5.70 13.68 8.30
N PHE A 131 4.82 13.39 7.35
CA PHE A 131 4.12 12.12 7.27
C PHE A 131 4.55 11.38 6.01
N THR A 132 4.87 10.11 6.14
CA THR A 132 5.31 9.27 5.02
C THR A 132 4.41 8.05 4.90
N HIS A 133 3.95 7.75 3.68
CA HIS A 133 3.18 6.54 3.40
C HIS A 133 3.79 5.80 2.20
N PHE A 134 4.25 4.57 2.42
CA PHE A 134 4.97 3.75 1.43
C PHE A 134 4.07 2.90 0.54
N GLN A 135 2.75 2.99 0.70
CA GLN A 135 1.76 2.22 -0.05
C GLN A 135 0.73 3.14 -0.73
N ALA A 136 1.04 4.44 -0.82
CA ALA A 136 0.19 5.39 -1.50
C ALA A 136 0.11 5.03 -2.98
N GLN A 137 -1.06 5.22 -3.61
CA GLN A 137 -1.25 5.09 -5.05
C GLN A 137 -1.69 6.44 -5.63
N GLU A 138 -1.38 6.67 -6.90
CA GLU A 138 -1.95 7.81 -7.61
C GLU A 138 -3.49 7.74 -7.56
N ASN A 139 -4.12 8.90 -7.33
CA ASN A 139 -5.56 9.08 -7.09
C ASN A 139 -6.09 8.69 -5.71
N ASP A 140 -5.24 8.19 -4.80
CA ASP A 140 -5.64 8.07 -3.40
C ASP A 140 -6.05 9.43 -2.84
N VAL A 141 -7.04 9.41 -1.94
CA VAL A 141 -7.51 10.63 -1.30
C VAL A 141 -6.61 10.94 -0.11
N LEU A 142 -5.81 12.00 -0.22
CA LEU A 142 -5.17 12.65 0.92
C LEU A 142 -6.23 13.49 1.65
N ARG A 143 -6.52 13.13 2.89
CA ARG A 143 -7.45 13.85 3.77
C ARG A 143 -6.70 14.44 4.96
N LEU A 144 -6.82 15.74 5.14
CA LEU A 144 -6.28 16.49 6.26
C LEU A 144 -7.45 17.08 7.05
N GLU A 145 -7.47 16.83 8.34
CA GLU A 145 -8.51 17.33 9.25
C GLU A 145 -7.86 18.23 10.29
N VAL A 146 -8.26 19.48 10.35
CA VAL A 146 -7.73 20.47 11.30
C VAL A 146 -8.67 20.57 12.49
N PHE A 147 -8.14 20.42 13.70
CA PHE A 147 -8.87 20.44 14.95
C PHE A 147 -8.33 21.54 15.88
N ASP A 148 -9.21 22.04 16.73
CA ASP A 148 -8.92 22.81 17.94
C ASP A 148 -8.92 21.85 19.15
N ASP A 149 -7.82 21.81 19.92
CA ASP A 149 -7.67 20.95 21.10
C ASP A 149 -8.36 21.57 22.32
N ASP A 150 -9.49 21.01 22.72
CA ASP A 150 -10.31 21.48 23.84
C ASP A 150 -10.31 20.49 25.00
N LEU A 151 -10.61 20.97 26.21
CA LEU A 151 -10.58 20.14 27.44
C LEU A 151 -11.52 18.92 27.42
N LEU A 152 -12.64 19.00 26.70
CA LEU A 152 -13.67 17.96 26.68
C LEU A 152 -13.76 17.26 25.33
N PHE A 153 -13.86 18.01 24.23
CA PHE A 153 -14.03 17.48 22.89
C PHE A 153 -13.36 18.38 21.86
N ASP A 154 -12.43 17.82 21.09
CA ASP A 154 -11.73 18.56 20.03
C ASP A 154 -12.68 19.02 18.93
N ASP A 155 -12.53 20.28 18.54
CA ASP A 155 -13.44 20.98 17.66
C ASP A 155 -12.93 20.95 16.21
N LEU A 156 -13.65 20.28 15.30
CA LEU A 156 -13.24 20.20 13.90
C LEU A 156 -13.38 21.56 13.20
N LEU A 157 -12.27 22.16 12.80
CA LEU A 157 -12.21 23.44 12.09
C LEU A 157 -12.46 23.29 10.59
N GLY A 158 -11.95 22.20 9.99
CA GLY A 158 -12.15 21.94 8.57
C GLY A 158 -11.51 20.66 8.08
N VAL A 159 -11.92 20.25 6.88
CA VAL A 159 -11.44 19.04 6.22
C VAL A 159 -11.03 19.38 4.80
N CYS A 160 -9.80 19.01 4.45
CA CYS A 160 -9.23 19.16 3.12
C CYS A 160 -9.09 17.77 2.50
N GLN A 161 -9.63 17.58 1.30
CA GLN A 161 -9.54 16.31 0.58
C GLN A 161 -9.07 16.55 -0.84
N ARG A 162 -8.10 15.76 -1.30
CA ARG A 162 -7.58 15.83 -2.65
C ARG A 162 -7.08 14.46 -3.11
N GLN A 163 -7.34 14.15 -4.37
CA GLN A 163 -6.68 13.02 -5.04
C GLN A 163 -5.22 13.36 -5.30
N ILE A 164 -4.30 12.55 -4.78
CA ILE A 164 -2.86 12.76 -4.98
C ILE A 164 -2.44 12.40 -6.38
N LYS A 165 -1.46 13.15 -6.90
CA LYS A 165 -0.86 13.00 -8.22
C LYS A 165 0.65 12.88 -8.09
N LEU A 166 1.29 12.20 -9.04
CA LEU A 166 2.75 12.09 -9.09
C LEU A 166 3.42 13.47 -9.07
N GLY A 167 4.61 13.55 -8.45
CA GLY A 167 5.38 14.78 -8.31
C GLY A 167 5.12 15.54 -7.01
N THR A 168 5.66 16.76 -6.92
CA THR A 168 5.54 17.65 -5.75
C THR A 168 4.50 18.72 -6.00
N HIS A 169 3.56 18.88 -5.06
CA HIS A 169 2.44 19.79 -5.15
C HIS A 169 2.29 20.59 -3.86
N GLN A 170 2.04 21.89 -4.00
CA GLN A 170 1.71 22.79 -2.89
C GLN A 170 0.25 23.23 -3.03
N HIS A 171 -0.45 23.25 -1.91
CA HIS A 171 -1.87 23.56 -1.89
C HIS A 171 -2.26 24.40 -0.68
N ASP A 172 -3.27 25.21 -0.92
CA ASP A 172 -4.01 25.95 0.08
C ASP A 172 -5.43 25.38 0.16
N CYS A 173 -5.94 25.24 1.37
CA CYS A 173 -7.27 24.72 1.64
C CYS A 173 -8.00 25.61 2.64
N TYR A 174 -9.15 26.14 2.22
CA TYR A 174 -10.00 26.98 3.05
C TYR A 174 -10.81 26.12 4.02
N LEU A 175 -10.67 26.38 5.32
CA LEU A 175 -11.34 25.61 6.37
C LEU A 175 -12.77 26.12 6.56
N LYS A 176 -13.69 25.21 6.89
CA LYS A 176 -15.12 25.51 7.01
C LYS A 176 -15.42 26.54 8.10
N LYS A 177 -14.74 26.43 9.25
CA LYS A 177 -14.90 27.37 10.37
C LYS A 177 -14.06 28.65 10.21
N GLY A 178 -13.22 28.76 9.18
CA GLY A 178 -12.33 29.90 8.95
C GLY A 178 -10.86 29.52 8.98
N GLY A 179 -10.03 30.33 8.31
CA GLY A 179 -8.60 30.09 8.13
C GLY A 179 -8.25 29.25 6.90
N ILE A 180 -6.96 29.16 6.64
CA ILE A 180 -6.39 28.48 5.47
C ILE A 180 -5.34 27.50 5.95
N LEU A 181 -5.45 26.23 5.56
CA LEU A 181 -4.40 25.24 5.73
C LEU A 181 -3.52 25.19 4.48
N HIS A 182 -2.23 25.38 4.66
CA HIS A 182 -1.19 25.28 3.65
C HIS A 182 -0.41 24.00 3.85
N TYR A 183 -0.12 23.29 2.76
CA TYR A 183 0.65 22.05 2.83
C TYR A 183 1.35 21.74 1.50
N THR A 184 2.39 20.93 1.58
CA THR A 184 3.11 20.41 0.43
C THR A 184 3.18 18.90 0.53
N TYR A 185 2.88 18.20 -0.58
CA TYR A 185 3.12 16.77 -0.66
C TYR A 185 3.96 16.42 -1.89
N THR A 186 4.69 15.31 -1.80
CA THR A 186 5.39 14.69 -2.91
C THR A 186 4.95 13.24 -3.02
N LEU A 187 4.55 12.80 -4.21
CA LEU A 187 4.32 11.39 -4.54
C LEU A 187 5.39 10.96 -5.55
N GLY A 188 6.29 10.07 -5.12
CA GLY A 188 7.41 9.56 -5.91
C GLY A 188 7.42 8.04 -6.02
#